data_AF-A0A426YGE7-F1
#
_entry.id   AF-A0A426YGE7-F1
#
_cell.length_a   1.000
_cell.length_b   1.000
_cell.length_c   1.000
_cell.angle_alpha   90.00
_cell.angle_beta   90.00
_cell.angle_gamma   90.00
#
_symmetry.space_group_name_H-M   'P 1'
#
loop_
_entity.id
_entity.type
_entity.pdbx_description
1 polymer ?
#
loop_
_entity_poly.entity_id
_entity_poly.type
_entity_poly.pdbx_seq_one_letter_code
_entity_poly.pdbx_strand_id
1 'polypeptide(L)'
;MSSSSSAAVVTAKICFNSQCKEPLPDPPPTRRKGWRLRSGEIADLCDRCSCSFEQGNFCETFHSDDGGWRNCETCGKRVHCGCVVYASTYMLLDAGGVDCGACSRKSLVMITVATSS
;
A
#
# COMPACT_ATOMS: atom_id res chain seq x y z
N MET A 1 -7.82 -33.79 -40.86
CA MET A 1 -7.16 -33.67 -39.56
C MET A 1 -7.74 -32.43 -38.88
N SER A 2 -8.73 -32.62 -38.01
CA SER A 2 -9.35 -31.51 -37.28
C SER A 2 -8.42 -31.12 -36.14
N SER A 3 -7.73 -29.99 -36.29
CA SER A 3 -6.88 -29.43 -35.25
C SER A 3 -7.76 -28.84 -34.15
N SER A 4 -7.96 -29.60 -33.08
CA SER A 4 -8.56 -29.10 -31.85
C SER A 4 -7.58 -28.13 -31.19
N SER A 5 -7.78 -26.84 -31.39
CA SER A 5 -7.09 -25.80 -30.63
C SER A 5 -7.50 -25.92 -29.16
N SER A 6 -6.60 -26.43 -28.34
CA SER A 6 -6.76 -26.39 -26.89
C SER A 6 -6.67 -24.93 -26.48
N ALA A 7 -7.82 -24.31 -26.20
CA ALA A 7 -7.85 -23.00 -25.56
C ALA A 7 -7.13 -23.15 -24.22
N ALA A 8 -5.95 -22.57 -24.10
CA ALA A 8 -5.25 -22.49 -22.84
C ALA A 8 -6.19 -21.80 -21.85
N VAL A 9 -6.55 -22.49 -20.78
CA VAL A 9 -7.29 -21.89 -19.66
C VAL A 9 -6.33 -20.90 -19.01
N VAL A 10 -6.36 -19.65 -19.44
CA VAL A 10 -5.67 -18.56 -18.76
C VAL A 10 -6.35 -18.36 -17.42
N THR A 11 -5.72 -18.84 -16.35
CA THR A 11 -6.17 -18.53 -15.00
C THR A 11 -5.96 -17.03 -14.80
N ALA A 12 -7.05 -16.27 -14.80
CA ALA A 12 -7.00 -14.85 -14.53
C ALA A 12 -6.34 -14.62 -13.17
N LYS A 13 -5.30 -13.78 -13.12
CA LYS A 13 -4.72 -13.36 -11.85
C LYS A 13 -5.78 -12.56 -11.09
N ILE A 14 -5.81 -12.71 -9.78
CA ILE A 14 -6.78 -12.04 -8.90
C ILE A 14 -6.05 -10.93 -8.13
N CYS A 15 -6.78 -9.88 -7.77
CA CYS A 15 -6.28 -8.81 -6.91
C CYS A 15 -5.64 -9.35 -5.62
N PHE A 16 -4.48 -8.80 -5.25
CA PHE A 16 -3.72 -9.21 -4.06
C PHE A 16 -4.35 -8.76 -2.73
N ASN A 17 -5.25 -7.76 -2.75
CA ASN A 17 -6.01 -7.38 -1.56
C ASN A 17 -6.93 -8.55 -1.15
N SER A 18 -6.76 -9.11 0.04
CA SER A 18 -7.54 -10.25 0.54
C SER A 18 -9.05 -9.97 0.66
N GLN A 19 -9.43 -8.71 0.87
CA GLN A 19 -10.82 -8.24 0.90
C GLN A 19 -11.39 -8.03 -0.51
N CYS A 20 -10.58 -8.18 -1.57
CA CYS A 20 -10.96 -8.04 -2.97
C CYS A 20 -10.82 -9.39 -3.68
N LYS A 21 -11.82 -9.75 -4.49
CA LYS A 21 -11.80 -10.99 -5.29
C LYS A 21 -11.95 -10.72 -6.78
N GLU A 22 -11.73 -9.47 -7.19
CA GLU A 22 -11.85 -9.05 -8.58
C GLU A 22 -10.70 -9.62 -9.42
N PRO A 23 -11.00 -10.15 -10.62
CA PRO A 23 -9.96 -10.54 -11.57
C PRO A 23 -9.21 -9.30 -12.07
N LEU A 24 -7.94 -9.49 -12.39
CA LEU A 24 -7.12 -8.48 -13.03
C LEU A 24 -7.38 -8.47 -14.55
N PRO A 25 -7.27 -7.30 -15.21
CA PRO A 25 -7.41 -7.22 -16.66
C PRO A 25 -6.29 -7.99 -17.38
N ASP A 26 -6.63 -8.53 -18.56
CA ASP A 26 -5.72 -9.19 -19.50
C ASP A 26 -5.71 -8.41 -20.83
N PRO A 27 -4.56 -7.81 -21.24
CA PRO A 27 -3.24 -7.88 -20.60
C PRO A 27 -3.12 -7.05 -19.31
N PRO A 28 -2.16 -7.38 -18.42
CA PRO A 28 -1.92 -6.62 -17.19
C PRO A 28 -1.57 -5.15 -17.48
N PRO A 29 -1.90 -4.22 -16.57
CA PRO A 29 -1.54 -2.82 -16.72
C PRO A 29 -0.02 -2.63 -16.75
N THR A 30 0.45 -1.75 -17.63
CA THR A 30 1.89 -1.50 -17.85
C THR A 30 2.61 -0.90 -16.64
N ARG A 31 1.88 -0.24 -15.73
CA ARG A 31 2.39 0.21 -14.43
C ARG A 31 1.72 -0.56 -13.31
N ARG A 32 2.53 -1.27 -12.53
CA ARG A 32 2.10 -1.87 -11.27
C ARG A 32 2.16 -0.83 -10.15
N LYS A 33 1.10 -0.75 -9.37
CA LYS A 33 0.84 0.33 -8.41
C LYS A 33 0.47 -0.20 -7.03
N GLY A 34 1.13 -1.28 -6.61
CA GLY A 34 0.95 -1.87 -5.29
C GLY A 34 2.12 -1.60 -4.35
N TRP A 35 1.99 -2.05 -3.10
CA TRP A 35 3.11 -2.09 -2.17
C TRP A 35 4.11 -3.18 -2.57
N ARG A 36 5.34 -3.04 -2.05
CA ARG A 36 6.38 -4.04 -2.24
C ARG A 36 6.15 -5.21 -1.29
N LEU A 37 6.09 -6.41 -1.83
CA LEU A 37 6.00 -7.66 -1.08
C LEU A 37 7.35 -8.01 -0.44
N ARG A 38 7.34 -8.97 0.50
CA ARG A 38 8.56 -9.50 1.10
C ARG A 38 9.48 -10.19 0.08
N SER A 39 8.91 -10.74 -1.00
CA SER A 39 9.68 -11.27 -2.15
C SER A 39 10.43 -10.17 -2.92
N GLY A 40 10.11 -8.90 -2.68
CA GLY A 40 10.64 -7.76 -3.42
C GLY A 40 9.79 -7.39 -4.64
N GLU A 41 8.83 -8.23 -5.03
CA GLU A 41 7.87 -7.95 -6.10
C GLU A 41 6.84 -6.89 -5.71
N ILE A 42 6.12 -6.35 -6.69
CA ILE A 42 5.03 -5.41 -6.47
C ILE A 42 3.71 -6.17 -6.45
N ALA A 43 2.87 -5.91 -5.44
CA ALA A 43 1.54 -6.50 -5.33
C ALA A 43 0.68 -6.13 -6.56
N ASP A 44 0.08 -7.14 -7.18
CA ASP A 44 -0.83 -6.94 -8.31
C ASP A 44 -2.23 -6.56 -7.77
N LEU A 45 -2.66 -5.31 -8.01
CA LEU A 45 -3.94 -4.77 -7.53
C LEU A 45 -4.86 -4.44 -8.71
N CYS A 46 -6.17 -4.62 -8.53
CA CYS A 46 -7.18 -4.08 -9.45
C CYS A 46 -7.22 -2.54 -9.35
N ASP A 47 -7.82 -1.87 -10.33
CA ASP A 47 -7.85 -0.41 -10.43
C ASP A 47 -8.35 0.27 -9.15
N ARG A 48 -9.45 -0.23 -8.57
CA ARG A 48 -10.00 0.31 -7.31
C ARG A 48 -8.99 0.24 -6.16
N CYS A 49 -8.37 -0.93 -5.97
CA CYS A 49 -7.40 -1.13 -4.89
C CYS A 49 -6.13 -0.31 -5.10
N SER A 50 -5.67 -0.25 -6.35
CA SER A 50 -4.53 0.57 -6.77
C SER A 50 -4.78 2.06 -6.49
N CYS A 51 -5.93 2.60 -6.90
CA CYS A 51 -6.26 4.01 -6.67
C CYS A 51 -6.23 4.36 -5.18
N SER A 52 -6.79 3.51 -4.32
CA SER A 52 -6.75 3.73 -2.87
C SER A 52 -5.33 3.67 -2.29
N PHE A 53 -4.48 2.79 -2.83
CA PHE A 53 -3.08 2.72 -2.42
C PHE A 53 -2.31 4.00 -2.80
N GLU A 54 -2.43 4.47 -4.04
CA GLU A 54 -1.75 5.68 -4.50
C GLU A 54 -2.19 6.95 -3.75
N GLN A 55 -3.45 7.01 -3.34
CA GLN A 55 -3.98 8.12 -2.54
C GLN A 55 -3.59 8.02 -1.04
N GLY A 56 -2.99 6.91 -0.62
CA GLY A 56 -2.61 6.68 0.77
C GLY A 56 -3.80 6.45 1.72
N ASN A 57 -4.95 6.01 1.20
CA ASN A 57 -6.17 5.70 1.96
C ASN A 57 -6.53 4.21 1.94
N PHE A 58 -5.67 3.33 1.41
CA PHE A 58 -5.92 1.89 1.30
C PHE A 58 -6.35 1.27 2.64
N CYS A 59 -5.55 1.47 3.70
CA CYS A 59 -5.89 0.90 5.01
C CYS A 59 -7.18 1.51 5.58
N GLU A 60 -7.39 2.81 5.41
CA GLU A 60 -8.62 3.46 5.87
C GLU A 60 -9.86 2.91 5.15
N THR A 61 -9.70 2.45 3.90
CA THR A 61 -10.78 1.93 3.06
C THR A 61 -11.04 0.44 3.30
N PHE A 62 -10.00 -0.38 3.43
CA PHE A 62 -10.11 -1.84 3.41
C PHE A 62 -9.79 -2.52 4.74
N HIS A 63 -9.16 -1.80 5.68
CA HIS A 63 -8.76 -2.29 6.99
C HIS A 63 -9.28 -1.37 8.13
N SER A 64 -10.40 -0.67 7.92
CA SER A 64 -10.91 0.34 8.87
C SER A 64 -11.18 -0.22 10.27
N ASP A 65 -11.56 -1.49 10.31
CA ASP A 65 -12.04 -2.22 11.49
C ASP A 65 -10.96 -3.17 12.06
N ASP A 66 -9.80 -3.25 11.42
CA ASP A 66 -8.66 -4.03 11.93
C ASP A 66 -8.10 -3.43 13.21
N GLY A 67 -7.33 -4.21 13.99
CA GLY A 67 -6.55 -3.68 15.10
C GLY A 67 -5.33 -2.87 14.63
N GLY A 68 -4.58 -2.30 15.58
CA GLY A 68 -3.28 -1.67 15.27
C GLY A 68 -3.35 -0.22 14.74
N TRP A 69 -4.54 0.39 14.72
CA TRP A 69 -4.66 1.82 14.45
C TRP A 69 -4.14 2.70 15.57
N ARG A 70 -3.36 3.71 15.20
CA ARG A 70 -2.86 4.77 16.08
C ARG A 70 -3.11 6.13 15.44
N ASN A 71 -2.99 7.20 16.21
CA ASN A 71 -3.06 8.57 15.71
C ASN A 71 -1.65 9.12 15.51
N CYS A 72 -1.45 9.88 14.43
CA CYS A 72 -0.26 10.70 14.21
C CYS A 72 -0.15 11.71 15.34
N GLU A 73 0.98 11.76 16.04
CA GLU A 73 1.20 12.71 17.14
C GLU A 73 1.16 14.16 16.65
N THR A 74 1.61 14.42 15.41
CA THR A 74 1.65 15.79 14.86
C THR A 74 0.29 16.30 14.34
N CYS A 75 -0.53 15.44 13.72
CA CYS A 75 -1.74 15.90 13.00
C CYS A 75 -3.02 15.12 13.29
N GLY A 76 -2.96 14.13 14.17
CA GLY A 76 -4.11 13.30 14.55
C GLY A 76 -4.58 12.30 13.49
N LYS A 77 -4.06 12.34 12.25
CA LYS A 77 -4.42 11.39 11.19
C LYS A 77 -4.22 9.95 11.66
N ARG A 78 -5.18 9.06 11.36
CA ARG A 78 -5.08 7.63 11.64
C ARG A 78 -3.96 6.97 10.82
N VAL A 79 -3.18 6.12 11.48
CA VAL A 79 -2.05 5.35 10.93
C VAL A 79 -2.28 3.89 11.29
N HIS A 80 -2.30 2.99 10.31
CA HIS A 80 -2.46 1.56 10.55
C HIS A 80 -1.08 0.91 10.75
N CYS A 81 -0.69 0.71 12.02
CA CYS A 81 0.59 0.11 12.36
C CYS A 81 0.55 -1.42 12.18
N GLY A 82 1.71 -2.03 11.87
CA GLY A 82 1.80 -3.48 11.70
C GLY A 82 1.24 -4.02 10.37
N CYS A 83 0.74 -3.14 9.50
CA CYS A 83 0.29 -3.50 8.16
C CYS A 83 1.40 -3.24 7.12
N VAL A 84 1.75 -4.26 6.31
CA VAL A 84 2.80 -4.14 5.27
C VAL A 84 2.52 -3.01 4.27
N VAL A 85 1.23 -2.71 4.04
CA VAL A 85 0.78 -1.63 3.16
C VAL A 85 1.25 -0.26 3.67
N TYR A 86 1.25 -0.08 5.00
CA TYR A 86 1.57 1.19 5.65
C TYR A 86 2.99 1.22 6.24
N ALA A 87 3.72 0.09 6.23
CA ALA A 87 5.01 -0.05 6.92
C ALA A 87 6.11 0.93 6.44
N SER A 88 5.99 1.46 5.22
CA SER A 88 6.90 2.47 4.67
C SER A 88 6.32 3.89 4.65
N THR A 89 5.15 4.11 5.25
CA THR A 89 4.40 5.38 5.17
C THR A 89 4.14 6.04 6.52
N TYR A 90 4.85 5.63 7.58
CA TYR A 90 4.89 6.30 8.89
C TYR A 90 6.26 6.13 9.54
N MET A 91 6.53 6.93 10.58
CA MET A 91 7.70 6.80 11.44
C MET A 91 7.28 6.47 12.87
N LEU A 92 8.07 5.63 13.53
CA LEU A 92 8.02 5.45 14.97
C LEU A 92 8.85 6.56 15.63
N LEU A 93 8.35 7.11 16.73
CA LEU A 93 9.05 8.14 17.49
C LEU A 93 9.85 7.51 18.64
N ASP A 94 11.01 8.08 18.97
CA ASP A 94 11.95 7.52 19.95
C ASP A 94 11.36 7.41 21.36
N ALA A 95 10.51 8.36 21.75
CA ALA A 95 9.78 8.36 23.02
C ALA A 95 8.44 7.60 22.97
N GLY A 96 8.21 6.84 21.89
CA GLY A 96 6.93 6.22 21.59
C GLY A 96 5.96 7.17 20.87
N GLY A 97 4.93 6.58 20.26
CA GLY A 97 4.03 7.29 19.35
C GLY A 97 4.40 7.05 17.89
N VAL A 98 3.62 7.64 16.98
CA VAL A 98 3.84 7.52 15.54
C VAL A 98 3.59 8.85 14.85
N ASP A 99 4.33 9.12 13.78
CA ASP A 99 4.04 10.22 12.86
C ASP A 99 3.68 9.66 11.49
N CYS A 100 2.63 10.21 10.88
CA CYS A 100 2.30 9.85 9.50
C CYS A 100 3.42 10.29 8.55
N GLY A 101 3.55 9.61 7.40
CA GLY A 101 4.64 9.88 6.45
C GLY A 101 4.68 11.31 5.91
N ALA A 102 3.56 12.05 5.94
CA ALA A 102 3.55 13.46 5.60
C ALA A 102 4.20 14.35 6.67
N CYS A 103 3.95 14.08 7.96
CA CYS A 103 4.55 14.82 9.08
C CYS A 103 6.02 14.44 9.27
N SER A 104 6.34 13.16 9.20
CA SER A 104 7.72 12.66 9.27
C SER A 104 8.64 13.28 8.23
N ARG A 105 8.18 13.43 6.97
CA ARG A 105 9.02 14.06 5.93
C ARG A 105 9.30 15.54 6.22
N LYS A 106 8.39 16.24 6.90
CA LYS A 106 8.58 17.65 7.29
C LYS A 106 9.57 17.78 8.44
N SER A 107 9.53 16.89 9.43
CA SER A 107 10.46 16.94 10.56
C SER A 107 11.91 16.68 10.13
N LEU A 108 12.14 15.73 9.22
CA LEU A 108 13.48 15.46 8.66
C LEU A 108 14.06 16.68 7.91
N VAL A 109 13.23 17.39 7.14
CA VAL A 109 13.68 18.60 6.44
C VAL A 109 14.08 19.69 7.43
N MET A 110 13.32 19.88 8.52
CA MET A 110 13.66 20.88 9.54
C MET A 110 14.96 20.55 10.29
N ILE A 111 15.23 19.27 10.57
CA ILE A 111 16.48 18.82 11.20
C ILE A 111 17.68 19.14 10.29
N THR A 112 17.59 18.79 9.01
CA THR A 112 18.69 19.06 8.06
C THR A 112 19.00 20.55 7.97
N VAL A 113 17.99 21.41 7.91
CA VAL A 113 18.17 22.87 7.87
C VAL A 113 18.82 23.39 9.16
N ALA A 114 18.36 22.92 10.33
CA ALA A 114 18.90 23.34 11.62
C ALA A 114 20.37 22.91 11.83
N THR A 115 20.77 21.75 11.30
CA THR A 115 22.16 21.26 11.37
C THR A 115 23.10 21.89 10.34
N SER A 116 22.56 22.64 9.38
CA SER A 116 23.32 23.33 8.32
C SER A 116 23.59 24.80 8.64
N SER A 117 23.20 25.27 9.84
CA SER A 117 23.36 26.66 10.31
C SER A 117 24.43 26.78 11.37
#